data_AF-A0A534A2S3-F1
#
_entry.id   AF-A0A534A2S3-F1
#
_cell.length_a   1.000
_cell.length_b   1.000
_cell.length_c   1.000
_cell.angle_alpha   90.00
_cell.angle_beta   90.00
_cell.angle_gamma   90.00
#
_symmetry.space_group_name_H-M   'P 1'
#
loop_
_entity.id
_entity.type
_entity.pdbx_description
1 polymer ?
#
loop_
_entity_poly.entity_id
_entity_poly.type
_entity_poly.pdbx_seq_one_letter_code
_entity_poly.pdbx_strand_id
1 'polypeptide(L)'
;MKKRLIFLFLSVSAIVSGKVFSMPNPASVYCVHHGGHLEMINESGVTGVCIFPDKSYCEEWSYIKGVCKPSRFYLPEKKKGIKYCLTQLPNKNLVIYLCKA
;
A
#
# COMPACT_ATOMS: atom_id res chain seq x y z
N MET A 1 -2.71 52.07 45.88
CA MET A 1 -3.36 50.75 46.06
C MET A 1 -3.80 50.23 44.69
N LYS A 2 -3.19 49.12 44.25
CA LYS A 2 -3.28 48.57 42.88
C LYS A 2 -4.63 47.90 42.65
N LYS A 3 -5.56 48.54 41.92
CA LYS A 3 -6.77 47.87 41.41
C LYS A 3 -6.35 47.02 40.21
N ARG A 4 -6.38 45.69 40.39
CA ARG A 4 -5.94 44.72 39.39
C ARG A 4 -6.89 44.75 38.20
N LEU A 5 -6.42 45.27 37.08
CA LEU A 5 -7.06 45.11 35.79
C LEU A 5 -6.78 43.67 35.32
N ILE A 6 -7.76 42.78 35.47
CA ILE A 6 -7.67 41.40 34.97
C ILE A 6 -7.83 41.49 33.45
N PHE A 7 -6.72 41.60 32.74
CA PHE A 7 -6.67 41.28 31.33
C PHE A 7 -6.96 39.79 31.18
N LEU A 8 -8.17 39.45 30.77
CA LEU A 8 -8.48 38.15 30.19
C LEU A 8 -7.65 38.00 28.91
N PHE A 9 -6.41 37.55 29.07
CA PHE A 9 -5.63 36.97 27.99
C PHE A 9 -6.38 35.71 27.55
N LEU A 10 -7.27 35.86 26.58
CA LEU A 10 -7.68 34.76 25.71
C LEU A 10 -6.40 34.22 25.06
N SER A 11 -5.77 33.25 25.73
CA SER A 11 -4.71 32.45 25.16
C SER A 11 -5.33 31.67 24.01
N VAL A 12 -5.25 32.23 22.80
CA VAL A 12 -5.45 31.49 21.56
C VAL A 12 -4.30 30.49 21.52
N SER A 13 -4.51 29.35 22.17
CA SER A 13 -3.70 28.16 21.95
C SER A 13 -3.99 27.74 20.51
N ALA A 14 -3.21 28.27 19.58
CA ALA A 14 -3.18 27.76 18.22
C ALA A 14 -2.79 26.28 18.33
N ILE A 15 -3.77 25.39 18.16
CA ILE A 15 -3.53 23.97 18.00
C ILE A 15 -2.78 23.86 16.67
N VAL A 16 -1.46 23.76 16.74
CA VAL A 16 -0.63 23.44 15.59
C VAL A 16 -0.99 22.02 15.20
N SER A 17 -1.95 21.86 14.28
CA SER A 17 -2.20 20.58 13.61
C SER A 17 -0.96 20.25 12.80
N GLY A 18 -0.03 19.52 13.41
CA GLY A 18 1.14 18.96 12.74
C GLY A 18 0.66 18.03 11.63
N LYS A 19 0.75 18.48 10.38
CA LYS A 19 0.49 17.63 9.22
C LYS A 19 1.61 16.59 9.18
N VAL A 20 1.29 15.35 9.58
CA VAL A 20 2.20 14.22 9.44
C VAL A 20 2.44 14.02 7.94
N PHE A 21 3.66 14.31 7.50
CA PHE A 21 4.08 14.07 6.12
C PHE A 21 4.46 12.59 6.00
N SER A 22 3.53 11.74 5.55
CA SER A 22 3.89 10.38 5.14
C SER A 22 4.40 10.43 3.70
N MET A 23 5.62 9.91 3.48
CA MET A 23 6.10 9.66 2.12
C MET A 23 5.38 8.40 1.62
N PRO A 24 4.71 8.43 0.45
CA PRO A 24 4.12 7.22 -0.11
C PRO A 24 5.22 6.23 -0.49
N ASN A 25 4.89 4.94 -0.40
CA ASN A 25 5.81 3.88 -0.80
C ASN A 25 6.14 4.00 -2.31
N PRO A 26 7.42 4.18 -2.70
CA PRO A 26 7.79 4.35 -4.10
C PRO A 26 7.36 3.20 -5.00
N ALA A 27 7.43 1.96 -4.51
CA ALA A 27 7.02 0.77 -5.28
C ALA A 27 5.50 0.76 -5.53
N SER A 28 4.73 1.12 -4.51
CA SER A 28 3.27 1.28 -4.60
C SER A 28 2.87 2.38 -5.59
N VAL A 29 3.53 3.55 -5.52
CA VAL A 29 3.30 4.67 -6.46
C VAL A 29 3.66 4.26 -7.88
N TYR A 30 4.79 3.58 -8.05
CA TYR A 30 5.24 3.09 -9.35
C TYR A 30 4.21 2.14 -9.97
N CYS A 31 3.66 1.20 -9.19
CA CYS A 31 2.61 0.30 -9.66
C CYS A 31 1.41 1.06 -10.25
N VAL A 32 0.85 1.99 -9.48
CA VAL A 32 -0.35 2.75 -9.88
C VAL A 32 -0.05 3.67 -11.07
N HIS A 33 1.10 4.35 -11.08
CA HIS A 33 1.51 5.21 -12.20
C HIS A 33 1.68 4.45 -13.52
N HIS A 34 1.97 3.15 -13.47
CA HIS A 34 2.13 2.31 -14.67
C HIS A 34 0.89 1.48 -14.99
N GLY A 35 -0.28 1.91 -14.49
CA GLY A 35 -1.57 1.30 -14.83
C GLY A 35 -1.86 -0.01 -14.09
N GLY A 36 -1.09 -0.33 -13.05
CA GLY A 36 -1.37 -1.44 -12.16
C GLY A 36 -2.33 -1.06 -11.02
N HIS A 37 -2.97 -2.06 -10.44
CA HIS A 37 -3.71 -1.95 -9.19
C HIS A 37 -2.87 -2.55 -8.05
N LEU A 38 -2.70 -1.81 -6.97
CA LEU A 38 -1.96 -2.28 -5.80
C LEU A 38 -2.90 -3.04 -4.86
N GLU A 39 -2.50 -4.24 -4.46
CA GLU A 39 -3.16 -5.03 -3.43
C GLU A 39 -2.17 -5.38 -2.32
N MET A 40 -2.65 -5.37 -1.08
CA MET A 40 -1.84 -5.73 0.08
C MET A 40 -2.24 -7.11 0.57
N ILE A 41 -1.28 -8.03 0.65
CA ILE A 41 -1.50 -9.37 1.16
C ILE A 41 -0.84 -9.55 2.52
N ASN A 42 -1.48 -10.33 3.39
CA ASN A 42 -1.02 -10.58 4.75
C ASN A 42 -0.89 -12.09 5.01
N GLU A 43 0.09 -12.74 4.37
CA GLU A 43 0.38 -14.17 4.58
C GLU A 43 1.54 -14.41 5.57
N SER A 44 2.53 -13.52 5.63
CA SER A 44 3.68 -13.60 6.55
C SER A 44 4.24 -12.22 6.90
N GLY A 45 3.36 -11.22 6.85
CA GLY A 45 3.68 -9.80 6.79
C GLY A 45 2.92 -9.14 5.66
N VAL A 46 2.93 -7.81 5.63
CA VAL A 46 2.24 -7.03 4.60
C VAL A 46 3.11 -6.95 3.36
N THR A 47 2.71 -7.61 2.28
CA THR A 47 3.38 -7.55 0.97
C THR A 47 2.51 -6.79 -0.03
N GLY A 48 3.09 -5.82 -0.74
CA GLY A 48 2.44 -5.14 -1.84
C GLY A 48 2.55 -5.94 -3.14
N VAL A 49 1.43 -6.13 -3.83
CA VAL A 49 1.33 -6.84 -5.10
C VAL A 49 0.74 -5.92 -6.13
N CYS A 50 1.48 -5.68 -7.21
CA CYS A 50 1.02 -4.95 -8.38
C CYS A 50 0.33 -5.88 -9.36
N ILE A 51 -0.95 -5.63 -9.64
CA ILE A 51 -1.80 -6.42 -10.53
C ILE A 51 -2.00 -5.63 -11.82
N PHE A 52 -1.72 -6.27 -12.96
CA PHE A 52 -1.84 -5.63 -14.26
C PHE A 52 -3.20 -5.91 -14.91
N PRO A 53 -3.59 -5.17 -15.96
CA PRO A 53 -4.87 -5.39 -16.66
C PRO A 53 -5.04 -6.80 -17.25
N ASP A 54 -3.94 -7.47 -17.60
CA ASP A 54 -3.93 -8.86 -18.09
C ASP A 54 -4.03 -9.91 -16.96
N LYS A 55 -4.25 -9.46 -15.71
CA LYS A 55 -4.31 -10.25 -14.46
C LYS A 55 -2.99 -10.90 -14.05
N SER A 56 -1.91 -10.65 -14.79
CA SER A 56 -0.57 -10.97 -14.30
C SER A 56 -0.23 -10.09 -13.10
N TYR A 57 0.76 -10.50 -12.31
CA TYR A 57 1.08 -9.78 -11.09
C TYR A 57 2.54 -9.93 -10.68
N CYS A 58 3.06 -8.88 -10.07
CA CYS A 58 4.38 -8.80 -9.50
C CYS A 58 4.29 -8.34 -8.06
N GLU A 59 5.14 -8.87 -7.18
CA GLU A 59 5.50 -8.14 -5.96
C GLU A 59 6.04 -6.74 -6.33
N GLU A 60 5.61 -5.71 -5.60
CA GLU A 60 5.79 -4.30 -6.00
C GLU A 60 7.28 -3.89 -6.13
N TRP A 61 8.14 -4.35 -5.22
CA TRP A 61 9.58 -4.04 -5.26
C TRP A 61 10.29 -4.75 -6.41
N SER A 62 9.82 -5.94 -6.78
CA SER A 62 10.30 -6.69 -7.93
C SER A 62 9.90 -6.04 -9.24
N TYR A 63 8.73 -5.39 -9.29
CA TYR A 63 8.30 -4.63 -10.46
C TYR A 63 9.11 -3.35 -10.66
N ILE A 64 9.22 -2.51 -9.63
CA ILE A 64 9.98 -1.24 -9.74
C ILE A 64 11.47 -1.48 -10.04
N LYS A 65 12.05 -2.61 -9.62
CA LYS A 65 13.43 -3.02 -9.95
C LYS A 65 13.58 -3.67 -11.33
N GLY A 66 12.49 -3.92 -12.06
CA GLY A 66 12.50 -4.59 -13.36
C GLY A 66 12.78 -6.10 -13.31
N VAL A 67 12.83 -6.71 -12.12
CA VAL A 67 12.96 -8.17 -11.96
C VAL A 67 11.71 -8.89 -12.47
N CYS A 68 10.55 -8.29 -12.19
CA CYS A 68 9.26 -8.71 -12.70
C CYS A 68 8.68 -7.66 -13.66
N LYS A 69 7.84 -8.10 -14.59
CA LYS A 69 7.20 -7.27 -15.62
C LYS A 69 5.78 -7.80 -15.91
N PRO A 70 4.90 -6.98 -16.53
CA PRO A 70 3.62 -7.46 -17.03
C PRO A 70 3.75 -8.75 -17.85
N SER A 71 2.69 -9.57 -17.81
CA SER A 71 2.63 -10.93 -18.32
C SER A 71 3.54 -11.95 -17.58
N ARG A 72 4.00 -11.62 -16.36
CA ARG A 72 4.63 -12.56 -15.43
C ARG A 72 3.85 -12.65 -14.12
N PHE A 73 3.98 -13.80 -13.46
CA PHE A 73 3.36 -14.08 -12.16
C PHE A 73 4.47 -14.30 -11.13
N TYR A 74 4.86 -13.27 -10.37
CA TYR A 74 6.04 -13.32 -9.50
C TYR A 74 5.73 -12.84 -8.08
N LEU A 75 6.09 -13.67 -7.11
CA LEU A 75 6.20 -13.33 -5.68
C LEU A 75 7.52 -13.93 -5.18
N PRO A 76 8.35 -13.19 -4.43
CA PRO A 76 9.67 -13.65 -4.00
C PRO A 76 9.60 -14.81 -2.98
N GLU A 77 8.55 -14.88 -2.16
CA GLU A 77 8.38 -15.95 -1.15
C GLU A 77 7.78 -17.25 -1.71
N LYS A 78 7.72 -17.43 -3.03
CA LYS A 78 7.22 -18.67 -3.63
C LYS A 78 8.07 -19.86 -3.19
N LYS A 79 7.47 -20.80 -2.46
CA LYS A 79 7.95 -22.19 -2.46
C LYS A 79 7.93 -22.67 -3.91
N LYS A 80 9.07 -23.18 -4.40
CA LYS A 80 9.22 -23.68 -5.77
C LYS A 80 8.08 -24.66 -6.10
N GLY A 81 7.36 -24.42 -7.19
CA GLY A 81 6.22 -25.25 -7.63
C GLY A 81 4.82 -24.76 -7.21
N ILE A 82 4.72 -23.70 -6.41
CA ILE A 82 3.43 -23.12 -6.04
C ILE A 82 2.93 -22.09 -7.08
N LYS A 83 1.73 -22.32 -7.59
CA LYS A 83 0.96 -21.35 -8.39
C LYS A 83 -0.07 -20.68 -7.48
N TYR A 84 -0.04 -19.36 -7.40
CA TYR A 84 -1.07 -18.59 -6.71
C TYR A 84 -2.05 -18.01 -7.74
N CYS A 85 -3.32 -17.99 -7.38
CA CYS A 85 -4.42 -17.46 -8.14
C CYS A 85 -4.96 -16.25 -7.37
N LEU A 86 -5.36 -15.24 -8.13
CA LEU A 86 -6.04 -14.07 -7.61
C LEU A 86 -7.52 -14.22 -7.90
N THR A 87 -8.38 -14.08 -6.90
CA THR A 87 -9.82 -13.93 -7.12
C THR A 87 -10.31 -12.63 -6.48
N GLN A 88 -11.11 -11.90 -7.24
CA GLN A 88 -11.73 -10.66 -6.82
C GLN A 88 -13.16 -11.00 -6.39
N LEU A 89 -13.41 -10.97 -5.08
CA LEU A 89 -14.73 -11.26 -4.53
C LEU A 89 -15.61 -9.99 -4.61
N PRO A 90 -16.93 -10.11 -4.83
CA PRO A 90 -17.81 -8.97 -5.05
C PRO A 90 -17.74 -7.86 -4.00
N ASN A 91 -17.38 -8.20 -2.75
CA ASN A 91 -17.37 -7.30 -1.60
C ASN A 91 -16.13 -7.46 -0.69
N LYS A 92 -14.99 -7.96 -1.18
CA LYS A 92 -13.78 -8.15 -0.35
C LYS A 92 -12.49 -7.82 -1.11
N ASN A 93 -11.44 -7.53 -0.33
CA ASN A 93 -10.04 -7.47 -0.77
C ASN A 93 -9.69 -8.69 -1.64
N LEU A 94 -8.79 -8.49 -2.59
CA LEU A 94 -8.30 -9.54 -3.46
C LEU A 94 -7.76 -10.73 -2.64
N VAL A 95 -8.26 -11.93 -2.93
CA VAL A 95 -7.78 -13.14 -2.27
C VAL A 95 -6.71 -13.78 -3.14
N ILE A 96 -5.51 -13.91 -2.59
CA ILE A 96 -4.46 -14.77 -3.12
C ILE A 96 -4.66 -16.16 -2.51
N TYR A 97 -4.78 -17.18 -3.35
CA TYR A 97 -4.91 -18.56 -2.90
C TYR A 97 -4.08 -19.48 -3.78
N LEU A 98 -3.74 -20.65 -3.27
CA LEU A 98 -3.09 -21.68 -4.07
C LEU A 98 -4.04 -22.12 -5.19
N CYS A 99 -3.62 -21.99 -6.44
CA CYS A 99 -4.35 -22.59 -7.54
C CYS A 99 -4.31 -24.11 -7.39
N LYS A 100 -5.46 -24.77 -7.56
CA LYS A 100 -5.46 -26.17 -7.96
C LYS A 100 -5.08 -26.21 -9.45
N ALA A 101 -4.14 -27.08 -9.81
CA ALA A 101 -3.74 -27.29 -11.20
C ALA A 101 -4.93 -27.70 -12.06
#